data_AF-A0A6L8KR49-F1
#
_entry.id   AF-A0A6L8KR49-F1
#
_cell.length_a   1.000
_cell.length_b   1.000
_cell.length_c   1.000
_cell.angle_alpha   90.00
_cell.angle_beta   90.00
_cell.angle_gamma   90.00
#
_symmetry.space_group_name_H-M   'P 1'
#
loop_
_entity.id
_entity.type
_entity.pdbx_description
1 polymer ?
#
loop_
_entity_poly.entity_id
_entity_poly.type
_entity_poly.pdbx_seq_one_letter_code
_entity_poly.pdbx_strand_id
1 'polypeptide(L)'
;MRNAAHLLIASILLAGCSKQPPAAPPSVKPAASRDDALMQAVFNKDIVEHEGQFYKMSHLADMDLPDGRTVLIVNGSPVTEKGEDDAYNATPGMLSAYLLQRTNDGWKVRQRRLNLDQIGSNGQAGAVKWITLGPGKPGFMVSAFYRGQGLSTSSAAIYDVSGEIRSLGGFSTSSDNGDACLPETAQCWAIESSIHVDAEPQASGYNDMLADFTDKRYTVEEGKNELQVKSHVKQRARYHFDGTKYVLISGENPINSVN
;
A
#
# COMPACT_ATOMS: atom_id res chain seq x y z
N MET A 1 -9.67 -98.47 6.57
CA MET A 1 -8.26 -98.78 6.31
C MET A 1 -7.80 -97.92 5.14
N ARG A 2 -6.67 -97.19 5.30
CA ARG A 2 -5.62 -96.85 4.32
C ARG A 2 -6.02 -96.78 2.82
N ASN A 3 -5.70 -95.79 2.00
CA ASN A 3 -4.54 -94.89 1.88
C ASN A 3 -4.92 -93.86 0.79
N ALA A 4 -4.64 -92.57 0.98
CA ALA A 4 -3.54 -91.81 0.34
C ALA A 4 -3.51 -91.83 -1.19
N ALA A 5 -3.66 -90.66 -1.82
CA ALA A 5 -2.82 -90.25 -2.96
C ALA A 5 -2.98 -88.75 -3.25
N HIS A 6 -1.82 -88.13 -3.46
CA HIS A 6 -1.55 -86.70 -3.53
C HIS A 6 -2.22 -85.96 -4.70
N LEU A 7 -2.67 -84.74 -4.41
CA LEU A 7 -3.08 -83.72 -5.37
C LEU A 7 -1.83 -82.99 -5.87
N LEU A 8 -1.50 -83.10 -7.16
CA LEU A 8 -0.48 -82.29 -7.82
C LEU A 8 -1.05 -80.89 -8.11
N ILE A 9 -0.42 -79.86 -7.56
CA ILE A 9 -0.68 -78.45 -7.88
C ILE A 9 0.22 -78.07 -9.06
N ALA A 10 -0.39 -77.74 -10.20
CA ALA A 10 0.31 -77.18 -11.35
C ALA A 10 0.39 -75.66 -11.20
N SER A 11 1.61 -75.15 -10.97
CA SER A 11 1.91 -73.72 -10.98
C SER A 11 1.97 -73.18 -12.40
N ILE A 12 1.05 -72.28 -12.75
CA ILE A 12 1.09 -71.49 -13.99
C ILE A 12 1.89 -70.22 -13.71
N LEU A 13 3.09 -70.12 -14.27
CA LEU A 13 3.88 -68.89 -14.34
C LEU A 13 3.30 -68.00 -15.46
N LEU A 14 2.51 -66.99 -15.07
CA LEU A 14 2.13 -65.89 -15.95
C LEU A 14 3.28 -64.87 -16.01
N ALA A 15 3.95 -64.80 -17.16
CA ALA A 15 4.86 -63.71 -17.48
C ALA A 15 4.07 -62.39 -17.62
N GLY A 16 4.11 -61.56 -16.58
CA GLY A 16 3.53 -60.23 -16.61
C GLY A 16 4.42 -59.26 -17.38
N CYS A 17 4.01 -58.87 -18.59
CA CYS A 17 4.52 -57.67 -19.24
C CYS A 17 4.06 -56.44 -18.44
N SER A 18 4.94 -55.83 -17.65
CA SER A 18 4.68 -54.51 -17.06
C SER A 18 4.77 -53.45 -18.16
N LYS A 19 3.62 -52.98 -18.65
CA LYS A 19 3.56 -51.72 -19.40
C LYS A 19 3.77 -50.58 -18.40
N GLN A 20 4.96 -49.98 -18.44
CA GLN A 20 5.23 -48.74 -17.71
C GLN A 20 4.28 -47.64 -18.22
N PRO A 21 3.53 -46.96 -17.33
CA PRO A 21 2.69 -45.84 -17.74
C PRO A 21 3.56 -44.74 -18.38
N PRO A 22 3.08 -44.04 -19.40
CA PRO A 22 3.80 -42.91 -19.97
C PRO A 22 4.08 -41.87 -18.88
N ALA A 23 5.31 -41.36 -18.86
CA ALA A 23 5.72 -40.33 -17.92
C ALA A 23 4.77 -39.13 -18.01
N ALA A 24 4.31 -38.64 -16.86
CA ALA A 24 3.52 -37.42 -16.80
C ALA A 24 4.32 -36.28 -17.45
N PRO A 25 3.69 -35.43 -18.29
CA PRO A 25 4.36 -34.28 -18.85
C PRO A 25 4.92 -33.40 -17.71
N PRO A 26 6.09 -32.78 -17.90
CA PRO A 26 6.68 -31.91 -16.89
C PRO A 26 5.67 -30.83 -16.50
N SER A 27 5.48 -30.64 -15.20
CA SER A 27 4.66 -29.56 -14.68
C SER A 27 5.22 -28.23 -15.18
N VAL A 28 4.47 -27.57 -16.06
CA VAL A 28 4.78 -26.20 -16.48
C VAL A 28 4.69 -25.34 -15.21
N LYS A 29 5.83 -24.82 -14.75
CA LYS A 29 5.82 -23.81 -13.67
C LYS A 29 4.84 -22.71 -14.08
N PRO A 30 3.90 -22.31 -13.21
CA PRO A 30 3.03 -21.18 -13.49
C PRO A 30 3.89 -20.00 -13.94
N ALA A 31 3.46 -19.29 -14.98
CA ALA A 31 4.08 -18.02 -15.32
C ALA A 31 4.03 -17.14 -14.07
N ALA A 32 5.19 -16.60 -13.67
CA ALA A 32 5.25 -15.68 -12.54
C ALA A 32 4.25 -14.53 -12.77
N SER A 33 3.54 -14.12 -11.72
CA SER A 33 2.66 -12.96 -11.83
C SER A 33 3.48 -11.73 -12.24
N ARG A 34 2.81 -10.71 -12.80
CA ARG A 34 3.50 -9.44 -13.12
C ARG A 34 4.20 -8.88 -11.88
N ASP A 35 3.52 -8.95 -10.74
CA ASP A 35 4.00 -8.47 -9.45
C ASP A 35 5.27 -9.21 -9.03
N ASP A 36 5.26 -10.55 -9.11
CA ASP A 36 6.45 -11.38 -8.84
C ASP A 36 7.60 -11.02 -9.78
N ALA A 37 7.33 -10.83 -11.07
CA ALA A 37 8.36 -10.50 -12.05
C ALA A 37 8.97 -9.11 -11.81
N LEU A 38 8.18 -8.13 -11.38
CA LEU A 38 8.65 -6.80 -11.01
C LEU A 38 9.45 -6.84 -9.71
N MET A 39 8.97 -7.57 -8.69
CA MET A 39 9.68 -7.72 -7.41
C MET A 39 11.02 -8.44 -7.60
N GLN A 40 11.06 -9.53 -8.36
CA GLN A 40 12.29 -10.27 -8.68
C GLN A 40 13.29 -9.46 -9.50
N ALA A 41 12.83 -8.46 -10.26
CA ALA A 41 13.72 -7.56 -11.00
C ALA A 41 14.45 -6.57 -10.08
N VAL A 42 13.90 -6.29 -8.89
CA VAL A 42 14.45 -5.34 -7.93
C VAL A 42 15.19 -6.05 -6.79
N PHE A 43 14.62 -7.13 -6.28
CA PHE A 43 15.07 -7.81 -5.08
C PHE A 43 15.50 -9.24 -5.40
N ASN A 44 16.70 -9.59 -4.93
CA ASN A 44 17.22 -10.97 -4.99
C ASN A 44 16.95 -11.75 -3.70
N LYS A 45 16.34 -11.10 -2.71
CA LYS A 45 16.02 -11.63 -1.37
C LYS A 45 14.75 -10.95 -0.87
N ASP A 46 13.98 -11.66 -0.05
CA ASP A 46 12.72 -11.14 0.50
C ASP A 46 12.95 -10.16 1.65
N ILE A 47 14.10 -10.26 2.32
CA ILE A 47 14.52 -9.37 3.42
C ILE A 47 15.63 -8.46 2.92
N VAL A 48 15.44 -7.16 3.11
CA VAL A 48 16.38 -6.10 2.78
C VAL A 48 16.83 -5.43 4.07
N GLU A 49 18.15 -5.30 4.24
CA GLU A 49 18.72 -4.48 5.30
C GLU A 49 18.88 -3.03 4.81
N HIS A 50 18.42 -2.08 5.61
CA HIS A 50 18.60 -0.66 5.37
C HIS A 50 18.84 0.06 6.70
N GLU A 51 19.95 0.80 6.79
CA GLU A 51 20.33 1.57 7.98
C GLU A 51 20.33 0.76 9.29
N GLY A 52 20.74 -0.52 9.21
CA GLY A 52 20.81 -1.43 10.35
C GLY A 52 19.47 -2.03 10.80
N GLN A 53 18.39 -1.82 10.02
CA GLN A 53 17.09 -2.47 10.22
C GLN A 53 16.77 -3.41 9.05
N PHE A 54 15.96 -4.44 9.32
CA PHE A 54 15.56 -5.42 8.31
C PHE A 54 14.09 -5.22 7.93
N TYR A 55 13.82 -5.36 6.64
CA TYR A 55 12.48 -5.14 6.08
C TYR A 55 12.10 -6.30 5.17
N LYS A 56 10.90 -6.83 5.37
CA LYS A 56 10.26 -7.72 4.40
C LYS A 56 9.59 -6.87 3.33
N MET A 57 10.04 -7.02 2.08
CA MET A 57 9.57 -6.21 0.96
C MET A 57 8.37 -6.86 0.28
N SER A 58 7.31 -6.09 0.02
CA SER A 58 6.12 -6.54 -0.69
C SER A 58 5.69 -5.53 -1.74
N HIS A 59 5.21 -6.04 -2.89
CA HIS A 59 4.55 -5.20 -3.89
C HIS A 59 3.37 -4.46 -3.25
N LEU A 60 3.22 -3.18 -3.58
CA LEU A 60 2.11 -2.36 -3.13
C LEU A 60 1.26 -1.87 -4.31
N ALA A 61 1.90 -1.38 -5.38
CA ALA A 61 1.25 -0.98 -6.61
C ALA A 61 2.27 -0.84 -7.74
N ASP A 62 1.82 -0.88 -8.99
CA ASP A 62 2.62 -0.49 -10.15
C ASP A 62 1.79 0.21 -11.21
N MET A 63 2.46 0.96 -12.09
CA MET A 63 1.85 1.64 -13.23
C MET A 63 2.85 1.78 -14.38
N ASP A 64 2.40 1.47 -15.59
CA ASP A 64 3.13 1.76 -16.82
C ASP A 64 2.99 3.25 -17.16
N LEU A 65 4.11 3.93 -17.34
CA LEU A 65 4.19 5.33 -17.75
C LEU A 65 4.06 5.48 -19.27
N PRO A 66 3.58 6.64 -19.77
CA PRO A 66 3.43 6.87 -21.21
C PRO A 66 4.72 6.74 -22.03
N ASP A 67 5.88 6.88 -21.40
CA ASP A 67 7.19 6.73 -22.04
C ASP A 67 7.72 5.28 -22.06
N GLY A 68 6.91 4.31 -21.63
CA GLY A 68 7.23 2.89 -21.64
C GLY A 68 8.05 2.42 -20.45
N ARG A 69 8.31 3.29 -19.46
CA ARG A 69 8.83 2.89 -18.14
C ARG A 69 7.68 2.36 -17.26
N THR A 70 8.02 1.66 -16.19
CA THR A 70 7.07 1.19 -15.17
C THR A 70 7.51 1.67 -13.81
N VAL A 71 6.60 2.29 -13.05
CA VAL A 71 6.82 2.60 -11.64
C VAL A 71 6.35 1.41 -10.82
N LEU A 72 7.21 0.93 -9.91
CA LEU A 72 6.87 -0.06 -8.89
C LEU A 72 6.95 0.61 -7.52
N ILE A 73 5.88 0.52 -6.75
CA ILE A 73 5.78 0.96 -5.37
C ILE A 73 5.81 -0.27 -4.47
N VAL A 74 6.64 -0.21 -3.43
CA VAL A 74 6.95 -1.33 -2.56
C VAL A 74 6.81 -0.88 -1.11
N ASN A 75 6.16 -1.72 -0.31
CA ASN A 75 6.17 -1.57 1.14
C ASN A 75 7.29 -2.43 1.74
N GLY A 76 8.08 -1.84 2.64
CA GLY A 76 8.95 -2.59 3.55
C GLY A 76 8.32 -2.66 4.93
N SER A 77 7.92 -3.85 5.37
CA SER A 77 7.47 -4.08 6.75
C SER A 77 8.67 -4.43 7.63
N PRO A 78 8.88 -3.74 8.76
CA PRO A 78 9.97 -4.08 9.68
C PRO A 78 9.89 -5.52 10.16
N VAL A 79 11.04 -6.18 10.17
CA VAL A 79 11.21 -7.55 10.66
C VAL A 79 12.51 -7.67 11.44
N THR A 80 12.63 -8.69 12.27
CA THR A 80 13.92 -9.09 12.85
C THR A 80 14.85 -9.65 11.76
N GLU A 81 16.14 -9.84 12.08
CA GLU A 81 17.10 -10.50 11.16
C GLU A 81 16.61 -11.89 10.70
N LYS A 82 15.81 -12.57 11.52
CA LYS A 82 15.22 -13.88 11.23
C LYS A 82 13.95 -13.81 10.38
N GLY A 83 13.46 -12.60 10.07
CA GLY A 83 12.24 -12.38 9.30
C GLY A 83 10.95 -12.46 10.12
N GLU A 84 11.04 -12.37 11.44
CA GLU A 84 9.87 -12.29 12.34
C GLU A 84 9.33 -10.86 12.33
N ASP A 85 8.00 -10.69 12.38
CA ASP A 85 7.37 -9.36 12.39
C ASP A 85 7.86 -8.53 13.60
N ASP A 86 8.28 -7.29 13.32
CA ASP A 86 8.75 -6.33 14.34
C ASP A 86 7.91 -5.03 14.29
N ALA A 87 6.75 -5.05 13.64
CA ALA A 87 5.84 -3.94 13.61
C ALA A 87 4.87 -3.93 14.80
N TYR A 88 4.60 -2.74 15.33
CA TYR A 88 3.52 -2.47 16.29
C TYR A 88 2.64 -1.32 15.77
N ASN A 89 1.60 -0.96 16.53
CA ASN A 89 0.56 -0.04 16.07
C ASN A 89 1.07 1.31 15.52
N ALA A 90 2.18 1.83 16.04
CA ALA A 90 2.75 3.10 15.60
C ALA A 90 3.93 2.94 14.62
N THR A 91 4.32 1.70 14.29
CA THR A 91 5.42 1.45 13.36
C THR A 91 4.98 1.75 11.93
N PRO A 92 5.62 2.70 11.21
CA PRO A 92 5.32 2.96 9.81
C PRO A 92 5.84 1.83 8.91
N GLY A 93 5.30 1.76 7.69
CA GLY A 93 5.94 1.02 6.60
C GLY A 93 6.98 1.88 5.89
N MET A 94 8.05 1.24 5.43
CA MET A 94 9.04 1.89 4.58
C MET A 94 8.54 1.91 3.13
N LEU A 95 8.08 3.07 2.67
CA LEU A 95 7.68 3.25 1.28
C LEU A 95 8.93 3.34 0.41
N SER A 96 9.01 2.49 -0.61
CA SER A 96 10.08 2.53 -1.60
C SER A 96 9.49 2.55 -3.00
N ALA A 97 10.21 3.17 -3.93
CA ALA A 97 9.76 3.30 -5.31
C ALA A 97 10.90 3.04 -6.29
N TYR A 98 10.56 2.39 -7.38
CA TYR A 98 11.50 1.96 -8.41
C TYR A 98 10.96 2.31 -9.77
N LEU A 99 11.86 2.72 -10.66
CA LEU A 99 11.53 2.92 -12.07
C LEU A 99 12.19 1.82 -12.87
N LEU A 100 11.40 1.05 -13.60
CA LEU A 100 11.84 -0.08 -14.40
C LEU A 100 11.62 0.21 -15.88
N GLN A 101 12.41 -0.43 -16.72
CA GLN A 101 12.24 -0.44 -18.17
C GLN A 101 12.23 -1.89 -18.64
N ARG A 102 11.20 -2.29 -19.40
CA ARG A 102 11.21 -3.59 -20.06
C ARG A 102 12.22 -3.58 -21.20
N THR A 103 13.04 -4.63 -21.26
CA THR A 103 14.01 -4.89 -22.33
C THR A 103 13.85 -6.33 -22.82
N ASN A 104 14.57 -6.70 -23.88
CA ASN A 104 14.57 -8.08 -24.39
C ASN A 104 15.02 -9.10 -23.33
N ASP A 105 15.90 -8.68 -22.41
CA ASP A 105 16.45 -9.51 -21.34
C ASP A 105 15.57 -9.50 -20.07
N GLY A 106 14.38 -8.90 -20.13
CA GLY A 106 13.49 -8.69 -18.98
C GLY A 106 13.53 -7.26 -18.44
N TRP A 107 13.13 -7.08 -17.19
CA TRP A 107 13.04 -5.78 -16.52
C TRP A 107 14.42 -5.28 -16.08
N LYS A 108 14.75 -4.03 -16.41
CA LYS A 108 15.96 -3.35 -15.92
C LYS A 108 15.56 -2.17 -15.04
N VAL A 109 16.07 -2.13 -13.81
CA VAL A 109 15.84 -1.01 -12.89
C VAL A 109 16.67 0.21 -13.32
N ARG A 110 15.98 1.31 -13.62
CA ARG A 110 16.55 2.59 -14.06
C ARG A 110 16.76 3.56 -12.90
N GLN A 111 15.86 3.55 -11.92
CA GLN A 111 15.98 4.38 -10.72
C GLN A 111 15.58 3.57 -9.48
N ARG A 112 16.31 3.78 -8.39
CA ARG A 112 15.99 3.24 -7.06
C ARG A 112 15.77 4.39 -6.08
N ARG A 113 14.65 4.35 -5.37
CA ARG A 113 14.35 5.17 -4.20
C ARG A 113 13.94 4.25 -3.07
N LEU A 114 14.93 3.68 -2.41
CA LEU A 114 14.73 2.96 -1.16
C LEU A 114 14.46 3.98 -0.07
N ASN A 115 13.52 3.67 0.84
CA ASN A 115 13.16 4.54 1.95
C ASN A 115 12.78 5.97 1.48
N LEU A 116 11.89 6.03 0.49
CA LEU A 116 11.34 7.29 -0.01
C LEU A 116 10.53 8.01 1.07
N ASP A 117 9.86 7.26 1.94
CA ASP A 117 9.10 7.77 3.08
C ASP A 117 8.91 6.69 4.16
N GLN A 118 8.60 7.13 5.37
CA GLN A 118 8.18 6.29 6.50
C GLN A 118 6.74 6.68 6.84
N ILE A 119 5.79 5.90 6.35
CA ILE A 119 4.38 6.30 6.33
C ILE A 119 3.46 5.14 6.75
N GLY A 120 2.25 5.48 7.19
CA GLY A 120 1.25 4.50 7.63
C GLY A 120 1.52 3.94 9.02
N SER A 121 1.06 2.72 9.26
CA SER A 121 1.06 2.08 10.58
C SER A 121 1.10 0.56 10.45
N ASN A 122 1.41 -0.15 11.54
CA ASN A 122 1.52 -1.61 11.56
C ASN A 122 2.48 -2.16 10.48
N GLY A 123 3.57 -1.44 10.19
CA GLY A 123 4.55 -1.82 9.17
C GLY A 123 4.07 -1.65 7.72
N GLN A 124 2.95 -0.96 7.50
CA GLN A 124 2.35 -0.77 6.17
C GLN A 124 2.26 0.70 5.79
N ALA A 125 2.72 1.04 4.58
CA ALA A 125 2.71 2.39 4.02
C ALA A 125 1.28 2.94 3.78
N GLY A 126 0.32 2.07 3.51
CA GLY A 126 -1.07 2.44 3.21
C GLY A 126 -1.44 2.23 1.73
N ALA A 127 -2.53 2.85 1.29
CA ALA A 127 -3.09 2.61 -0.05
C ALA A 127 -2.55 3.59 -1.10
N VAL A 128 -2.23 3.09 -2.29
CA VAL A 128 -1.73 3.92 -3.41
C VAL A 128 -2.87 4.33 -4.34
N LYS A 129 -2.93 5.62 -4.69
CA LYS A 129 -3.82 6.16 -5.72
C LYS A 129 -2.99 6.89 -6.78
N TRP A 130 -3.02 6.40 -8.02
CA TRP A 130 -2.41 7.09 -9.16
C TRP A 130 -3.17 8.37 -9.51
N ILE A 131 -2.42 9.44 -9.77
CA ILE A 131 -2.97 10.77 -10.09
C ILE A 131 -2.17 11.44 -11.20
N THR A 132 -2.79 12.41 -11.85
CA THR A 132 -2.11 13.32 -12.79
C THR A 132 -1.88 14.64 -12.08
N LEU A 133 -0.63 14.95 -11.76
CA LEU A 133 -0.23 16.17 -11.06
C LEU A 133 -0.25 17.42 -11.96
N GLY A 134 -0.50 17.23 -13.25
CA GLY A 134 -0.49 18.22 -14.31
C GLY A 134 -0.20 17.55 -15.65
N PRO A 135 -0.31 18.27 -16.79
CA PRO A 135 -0.01 17.71 -18.10
C PRO A 135 1.38 17.07 -18.17
N GLY A 136 1.45 15.77 -18.49
CA GLY A 136 2.72 15.03 -18.55
C GLY A 136 3.39 14.78 -17.20
N LYS A 137 2.70 15.01 -16.08
CA LYS A 137 3.22 14.80 -14.72
C LYS A 137 2.47 13.66 -14.02
N PRO A 138 2.77 12.39 -14.34
CA PRO A 138 2.25 11.28 -13.55
C PRO A 138 2.78 11.37 -12.12
N GLY A 139 1.92 11.03 -11.16
CA GLY A 139 2.25 10.95 -9.76
C GLY A 139 1.37 9.93 -9.05
N PHE A 140 1.59 9.79 -7.75
CA PHE A 140 0.72 8.99 -6.90
C PHE A 140 0.57 9.62 -5.53
N MET A 141 -0.52 9.24 -4.87
CA MET A 141 -0.76 9.54 -3.47
C MET A 141 -0.71 8.26 -2.65
N VAL A 142 -0.20 8.35 -1.43
CA VAL A 142 -0.28 7.28 -0.44
C VAL A 142 -1.19 7.75 0.69
N SER A 143 -2.31 7.07 0.87
CA SER A 143 -3.23 7.28 1.98
C SER A 143 -2.82 6.43 3.16
N ALA A 144 -2.51 7.09 4.27
CA ALA A 144 -2.09 6.46 5.50
C ALA A 144 -3.08 6.73 6.62
N PHE A 145 -3.18 5.78 7.54
CA PHE A 145 -4.11 5.80 8.67
C PHE A 145 -3.40 5.38 9.95
N TYR A 146 -3.76 6.03 11.05
CA TYR A 146 -3.34 5.65 12.40
C TYR A 146 -4.55 5.68 13.34
N ARG A 147 -4.64 4.68 14.21
CA ARG A 147 -5.59 4.65 15.33
C ARG A 147 -4.84 4.38 16.62
N GLY A 148 -5.11 5.20 17.64
CA GLY A 148 -4.52 5.05 18.96
C GLY A 148 -5.25 5.88 19.99
N GLN A 149 -5.41 5.34 21.21
CA GLN A 149 -6.02 6.05 22.35
C GLN A 149 -7.42 6.62 22.05
N GLY A 150 -8.18 5.93 21.18
CA GLY A 150 -9.51 6.34 20.74
C GLY A 150 -9.56 7.49 19.74
N LEU A 151 -8.40 7.92 19.23
CA LEU A 151 -8.28 8.83 18.10
C LEU A 151 -7.96 8.06 16.82
N SER A 152 -8.49 8.53 15.72
CA SER A 152 -8.22 8.04 14.36
C SER A 152 -7.80 9.22 13.49
N THR A 153 -6.70 9.09 12.77
CA THR A 153 -6.22 10.12 11.83
C THR A 153 -5.81 9.49 10.51
N SER A 154 -6.04 10.24 9.42
CA SER A 154 -5.53 9.88 8.11
C SER A 154 -4.75 11.02 7.48
N SER A 155 -3.83 10.68 6.59
CA SER A 155 -3.07 11.62 5.77
C SER A 155 -2.98 11.13 4.33
N ALA A 156 -2.60 12.05 3.44
CA ALA A 156 -2.17 11.74 2.09
C ALA A 156 -0.80 12.36 1.83
N ALA A 157 0.18 11.52 1.47
CA ALA A 157 1.46 11.97 0.92
C ALA A 157 1.43 11.90 -0.61
N ILE A 158 2.12 12.83 -1.28
CA ILE A 158 2.07 13.04 -2.72
C ILE A 158 3.47 12.85 -3.29
N TYR A 159 3.58 12.13 -4.40
CA TYR A 159 4.86 11.83 -5.03
C TYR A 159 4.81 12.06 -6.55
N ASP A 160 5.91 12.56 -7.10
CA ASP A 160 6.13 12.76 -8.53
C ASP A 160 6.97 11.62 -9.11
N VAL A 161 6.58 11.13 -10.28
CA VAL A 161 7.30 10.08 -11.02
C VAL A 161 7.56 10.45 -12.48
N SER A 162 7.33 11.71 -12.87
CA SER A 162 7.58 12.21 -14.22
C SER A 162 9.07 12.22 -14.59
N GLY A 163 9.93 12.56 -13.62
CA GLY A 163 11.37 12.54 -13.72
C GLY A 163 12.01 11.68 -12.62
N GLU A 164 12.83 12.32 -11.80
CA GLU A 164 13.35 11.70 -10.58
C GLU A 164 12.22 11.51 -9.58
N ILE A 165 12.00 10.28 -9.12
CA ILE A 165 11.01 9.97 -8.09
C ILE A 165 11.26 10.80 -6.81
N ARG A 166 10.27 11.58 -6.36
CA ARG A 166 10.40 12.43 -5.16
C ARG A 166 9.08 12.68 -4.46
N SER A 167 9.14 12.94 -3.15
CA SER A 167 8.02 13.44 -2.37
C SER A 167 7.76 14.91 -2.68
N LEU A 168 6.48 15.27 -2.76
CA LEU A 168 5.97 16.63 -2.89
C LEU A 168 5.22 17.07 -1.62
N GLY A 169 5.47 16.40 -0.49
CA GLY A 169 4.80 16.64 0.78
C GLY A 169 3.44 15.95 0.89
N GLY A 170 2.61 16.41 1.82
CA GLY A 170 1.31 15.81 2.11
C GLY A 170 0.52 16.63 3.11
N PHE A 171 -0.68 16.17 3.42
CA PHE A 171 -1.58 16.82 4.38
C PHE A 171 -2.51 15.81 5.05
N SER A 172 -3.06 16.18 6.22
CA SER A 172 -4.06 15.39 6.93
C SER A 172 -5.40 15.41 6.18
N THR A 173 -6.08 14.27 6.16
CA THR A 173 -7.28 14.05 5.34
C THR A 173 -8.48 13.60 6.14
N SER A 174 -8.27 12.99 7.31
CA SER A 174 -9.34 12.75 8.29
C SER A 174 -8.81 12.81 9.72
N SER A 175 -9.71 13.13 10.65
CA SER A 175 -9.47 13.04 12.10
C SER A 175 -10.80 12.82 12.81
N ASP A 176 -10.86 11.87 13.73
CA ASP A 176 -11.98 11.68 14.64
C ASP A 176 -11.50 11.19 16.01
N ASN A 177 -12.31 11.45 17.04
CA ASN A 177 -12.12 10.93 18.39
C ASN A 177 -13.29 10.04 18.81
N GLY A 178 -13.97 9.38 17.87
CA GLY A 178 -15.23 8.67 18.14
C GLY A 178 -15.10 7.59 19.21
N ASP A 179 -13.97 6.88 19.22
CA ASP A 179 -13.68 5.82 20.19
C ASP A 179 -13.31 6.37 21.59
N ALA A 180 -12.96 7.66 21.70
CA ALA A 180 -12.72 8.39 22.96
C ALA A 180 -13.84 9.41 23.28
N CYS A 181 -14.92 9.40 22.51
CA CYS A 181 -16.03 10.32 22.64
C CYS A 181 -17.03 9.76 23.66
N LEU A 182 -16.93 10.21 24.90
CA LEU A 182 -17.77 9.81 26.03
C LEU A 182 -18.72 10.95 26.43
N PRO A 183 -19.77 10.70 27.23
CA PRO A 183 -20.70 11.75 27.66
C PRO A 183 -20.04 12.94 28.38
N GLU A 184 -18.93 12.72 29.07
CA GLU A 184 -18.12 13.75 29.74
C GLU A 184 -17.18 14.50 28.77
N THR A 185 -17.00 14.00 27.55
CA THR A 185 -16.14 14.64 26.55
C THR A 185 -16.79 15.94 26.09
N ALA A 186 -16.14 17.08 26.40
CA ALA A 186 -16.66 18.41 26.12
C ALA A 186 -16.98 18.63 24.63
N GLN A 187 -16.21 18.02 23.73
CA GLN A 187 -16.42 18.11 22.29
C GLN A 187 -15.88 16.87 21.59
N CYS A 188 -16.74 16.26 20.75
CA CYS A 188 -16.34 15.23 19.82
C CYS A 188 -16.35 15.73 18.39
N TRP A 189 -15.57 15.08 17.54
CA TRP A 189 -15.49 15.43 16.13
C TRP A 189 -15.34 14.23 15.22
N ALA A 190 -15.74 14.43 13.97
CA ALA A 190 -15.42 13.58 12.85
C ALA A 190 -15.22 14.48 11.64
N ILE A 191 -13.99 14.51 11.15
CA ILE A 191 -13.55 15.32 10.02
C ILE A 191 -13.07 14.37 8.95
N GLU A 192 -13.60 14.51 7.73
CA GLU A 192 -13.21 13.70 6.57
C GLU A 192 -13.07 14.60 5.35
N SER A 193 -12.26 14.17 4.37
CA SER A 193 -12.10 14.90 3.11
C SER A 193 -12.16 14.03 1.88
N SER A 194 -12.60 14.63 0.77
CA SER A 194 -12.36 14.13 -0.58
C SER A 194 -11.31 15.00 -1.27
N ILE A 195 -10.35 14.35 -1.95
CA ILE A 195 -9.21 15.02 -2.59
C ILE A 195 -9.33 14.93 -4.11
N HIS A 196 -9.14 16.07 -4.75
CA HIS A 196 -9.17 16.24 -6.20
C HIS A 196 -7.96 17.06 -6.65
N VAL A 197 -7.44 16.76 -7.84
CA VAL A 197 -6.47 17.62 -8.51
C VAL A 197 -7.25 18.64 -9.33
N ASP A 198 -6.94 19.92 -9.18
CA ASP A 198 -7.53 21.00 -9.98
C ASP A 198 -7.22 20.78 -11.47
N ALA A 199 -8.06 21.27 -12.36
CA ALA A 199 -7.83 21.14 -13.80
C ALA A 199 -6.84 22.18 -14.33
N GLU A 200 -6.76 23.34 -13.66
CA GLU A 200 -5.94 24.46 -14.11
C GLU A 200 -4.46 24.28 -13.70
N PRO A 201 -3.53 24.23 -14.66
CA PRO A 201 -2.11 24.14 -14.35
C PRO A 201 -1.57 25.48 -13.87
N GLN A 202 -0.75 25.41 -12.83
CA GLN A 202 0.10 26.49 -12.38
C GLN A 202 1.20 26.77 -13.42
N ALA A 203 1.89 27.90 -13.28
CA ALA A 203 3.08 28.22 -14.06
C ALA A 203 4.21 27.18 -13.92
N SER A 204 4.26 26.46 -12.79
CA SER A 204 5.18 25.33 -12.54
C SER A 204 4.87 24.09 -13.39
N GLY A 205 3.71 24.07 -14.06
CA GLY A 205 3.15 22.93 -14.78
C GLY A 205 2.48 21.88 -13.89
N TYR A 206 2.53 22.05 -12.56
CA TYR A 206 1.72 21.26 -11.62
C TYR A 206 0.33 21.89 -11.48
N ASN A 207 -0.65 21.11 -11.08
CA ASN A 207 -2.01 21.55 -10.77
C ASN A 207 -2.17 21.64 -9.26
N ASP A 208 -3.08 22.47 -8.77
CA ASP A 208 -3.36 22.56 -7.34
C ASP A 208 -4.07 21.31 -6.81
N MET A 209 -3.90 21.01 -5.53
CA MET A 209 -4.68 19.99 -4.84
C MET A 209 -5.82 20.65 -4.07
N LEU A 210 -7.02 20.14 -4.24
CA LEU A 210 -8.21 20.57 -3.52
C LEU A 210 -8.63 19.47 -2.55
N ALA A 211 -8.82 19.83 -1.28
CA ALA A 211 -9.40 18.96 -0.28
C ALA A 211 -10.72 19.57 0.21
N ASP A 212 -11.81 18.85 -0.03
CA ASP A 212 -13.16 19.20 0.42
C ASP A 212 -13.45 18.50 1.74
N PHE A 213 -13.46 19.26 2.83
CA PHE A 213 -13.69 18.77 4.18
C PHE A 213 -15.16 18.85 4.57
N THR A 214 -15.57 17.83 5.32
CA THR A 214 -16.79 17.84 6.12
C THR A 214 -16.37 17.74 7.59
N ASP A 215 -16.58 18.80 8.36
CA ASP A 215 -16.30 18.86 9.80
C ASP A 215 -17.60 18.75 10.59
N LYS A 216 -17.78 17.62 11.28
CA LYS A 216 -18.92 17.36 12.17
C LYS A 216 -18.45 17.44 13.62
N ARG A 217 -19.03 18.36 14.40
CA ARG A 217 -18.85 18.44 15.86
C ARG A 217 -20.10 17.94 16.58
N TYR A 218 -19.94 17.16 17.64
CA TYR A 218 -21.05 16.54 18.36
C TYR A 218 -20.72 16.25 19.82
N THR A 219 -21.74 15.94 20.61
CA THR A 219 -21.61 15.36 21.96
C THR A 219 -22.40 14.05 22.03
N VAL A 220 -22.09 13.21 23.02
CA VAL A 220 -22.86 11.99 23.33
C VAL A 220 -23.60 12.21 24.64
N GLU A 221 -24.74 11.54 24.82
CA GLU A 221 -25.48 11.55 26.08
C GLU A 221 -25.55 10.13 26.63
N GLU A 222 -25.44 10.01 27.96
CA GLU A 222 -25.51 8.71 28.63
C GLU A 222 -26.86 8.01 28.38
N GLY A 223 -26.81 6.73 28.04
CA GLY A 223 -28.00 5.92 27.78
C GLY A 223 -28.73 6.24 26.47
N LYS A 224 -28.18 7.12 25.62
CA LYS A 224 -28.72 7.40 24.28
C LYS A 224 -27.75 6.94 23.19
N ASN A 225 -28.30 6.31 22.16
CA ASN A 225 -27.55 5.93 20.96
C ASN A 225 -27.54 7.03 19.87
N GLU A 226 -27.98 8.25 20.21
CA GLU A 226 -28.09 9.38 19.28
C GLU A 226 -27.00 10.42 19.55
N LEU A 227 -26.36 10.90 18.47
CA LEU A 227 -25.37 11.97 18.52
C LEU A 227 -26.06 13.34 18.55
N GLN A 228 -25.68 14.18 19.49
CA GLN A 228 -26.13 15.58 19.53
C GLN A 228 -25.19 16.44 18.68
N VAL A 229 -25.51 16.56 17.39
CA VAL A 229 -24.72 17.36 16.43
C VAL A 229 -24.76 18.83 16.82
N LYS A 230 -23.58 19.41 17.05
CA LYS A 230 -23.38 20.84 17.38
C LYS A 230 -23.10 21.67 16.14
N SER A 231 -22.33 21.13 15.20
CA SER A 231 -22.06 21.77 13.92
C SER A 231 -21.72 20.75 12.84
N HIS A 232 -21.94 21.16 11.59
CA HIS A 232 -21.64 20.36 10.41
C HIS A 232 -21.26 21.32 9.28
N VAL A 233 -19.96 21.59 9.16
CA VAL A 233 -19.41 22.63 8.28
C VAL A 233 -18.74 21.97 7.09
N LYS A 234 -18.98 22.52 5.89
CA LYS A 234 -18.23 22.17 4.69
C LYS A 234 -17.23 23.28 4.38
N GLN A 235 -15.99 22.91 4.13
CA GLN A 235 -14.93 23.85 3.78
C GLN A 235 -13.96 23.22 2.81
N ARG A 236 -13.24 24.06 2.06
CA ARG A 236 -12.25 23.62 1.08
C ARG A 236 -10.90 24.18 1.46
N ALA A 237 -9.87 23.34 1.35
CA ALA A 237 -8.48 23.75 1.37
C ALA A 237 -7.89 23.63 -0.04
N ARG A 238 -7.10 24.62 -0.45
CA ARG A 238 -6.36 24.61 -1.72
C ARG A 238 -4.86 24.60 -1.44
N TYR A 239 -4.19 23.58 -1.93
CA TYR A 239 -2.74 23.43 -1.82
C TYR A 239 -2.07 23.69 -3.16
N HIS A 240 -1.07 24.57 -3.14
CA HIS A 240 -0.30 24.97 -4.31
C HIS A 240 1.12 24.42 -4.22
N PHE A 241 1.73 24.12 -5.36
CA PHE A 241 3.11 23.65 -5.38
C PHE A 241 4.06 24.85 -5.35
N ASP A 242 4.85 24.99 -4.28
CA ASP A 242 5.73 26.15 -4.06
C ASP A 242 7.09 26.05 -4.79
N GLY A 243 7.27 25.03 -5.64
CA GLY A 243 8.55 24.67 -6.25
C GLY A 243 9.24 23.48 -5.58
N THR A 244 8.86 23.17 -4.34
CA THR A 244 9.39 22.04 -3.55
C THR A 244 8.31 21.07 -3.11
N LYS A 245 7.20 21.58 -2.56
CA LYS A 245 6.10 20.77 -2.02
C LYS A 245 4.75 21.48 -2.16
N TYR A 246 3.67 20.73 -1.94
CA TYR A 246 2.34 21.30 -1.82
C TYR A 246 2.16 21.99 -0.46
N VAL A 247 1.73 23.26 -0.47
CA VAL A 247 1.49 24.10 0.70
C VAL A 247 0.10 24.72 0.64
N LEU A 248 -0.55 24.88 1.80
CA LEU A 248 -1.87 25.50 1.88
C LEU A 248 -1.78 26.99 1.50
N ILE A 249 -2.54 27.42 0.49
CA ILE A 249 -2.56 28.82 0.04
C ILE A 249 -3.91 29.52 0.24
N SER A 250 -5.00 28.77 0.34
CA SER A 250 -6.32 29.33 0.62
C SER A 250 -7.25 28.31 1.27
N GLY A 251 -8.22 28.83 2.03
CA GLY A 251 -9.07 28.02 2.88
C GLY A 251 -8.35 27.51 4.13
N GLU A 252 -8.88 26.45 4.73
CA GLU A 252 -8.38 25.90 5.99
C GLU A 252 -8.51 24.37 5.99
N ASN A 253 -7.48 23.68 6.50
CA ASN A 253 -7.58 22.28 6.89
C ASN A 253 -8.02 22.21 8.36
N PRO A 254 -9.28 21.85 8.67
CA PRO A 254 -9.83 21.90 10.02
C PRO A 254 -9.22 20.85 10.95
N ILE A 255 -8.43 19.91 10.43
CA ILE A 255 -7.72 18.91 11.23
C ILE A 255 -6.57 19.57 11.99
N ASN A 256 -5.96 20.62 11.44
CA ASN A 256 -4.85 21.33 12.09
C ASN A 256 -5.27 22.03 13.39
N SER A 257 -6.58 22.26 13.60
CA SER A 257 -7.11 22.88 14.81
C SER A 257 -7.47 21.88 15.91
N VAL A 258 -7.38 20.57 15.64
CA VAL A 258 -7.70 19.49 16.59
C VAL A 258 -6.57 18.51 16.88
N ASN A 259 -5.48 18.63 16.12
CA ASN A 259 -4.24 17.92 16.39
C ASN A 259 -3.33 18.70 17.34
#